data_AF-L9YA15-F1
#
_entry.id   AF-L9YA15-F1
#
_cell.length_a   1.000
_cell.length_b   1.000
_cell.length_c   1.000
_cell.angle_alpha   90.00
_cell.angle_beta   90.00
_cell.angle_gamma   90.00
#
_symmetry.space_group_name_H-M   'P 1'
#
loop_
_entity.id
_entity.type
_entity.pdbx_description
1 polymer ?
#
loop_
_entity_poly.entity_id
_entity_poly.type
_entity_poly.pdbx_seq_one_letter_code
_entity_poly.pdbx_strand_id
1 'polypeptide(L)'
;ASRLESSIHALYSIDTAPLDDERPTDDLLEALEQRGKEALDAVRGRGEDAGVSVSGSTVTGSPVREIPAYATENDVDLIVMGTHGRTGIGQWFLGSVTENVVRQADVPVFCVPVSAEHP
;
A
#
# COMPACT_ATOMS: atom_id res chain seq x y z
N ALA A 1 -0.85 -16.04 -7.23
CA ALA A 1 0.62 -16.04 -7.15
C ALA A 1 1.23 -17.42 -7.30
N SER A 2 0.89 -18.41 -6.45
CA SER A 2 1.43 -19.78 -6.57
C SER A 2 1.10 -20.50 -7.90
N ARG A 3 -0.01 -20.13 -8.57
CA ARG A 3 -0.38 -20.64 -9.90
C ARG A 3 0.34 -19.95 -11.09
N LEU A 4 1.03 -18.84 -10.85
CA LEU A 4 1.60 -17.97 -11.90
C LEU A 4 3.10 -17.71 -11.72
N GLU A 5 3.77 -18.41 -10.79
CA GLU A 5 5.18 -18.16 -10.42
C GLU A 5 5.50 -16.68 -10.11
N SER A 6 4.51 -15.93 -9.62
CA SER A 6 4.63 -14.48 -9.42
C SER A 6 5.15 -14.15 -8.01
N SER A 7 6.05 -13.18 -7.91
CA SER A 7 6.40 -12.52 -6.64
C SER A 7 5.35 -11.46 -6.26
N ILE A 8 5.17 -11.22 -4.96
CA ILE A 8 4.38 -10.09 -4.46
C ILE A 8 5.33 -9.07 -3.85
N HIS A 9 5.15 -7.81 -4.21
CA HIS A 9 5.80 -6.68 -3.56
C HIS A 9 4.80 -6.01 -2.63
N ALA A 10 5.01 -6.11 -1.32
CA ALA A 10 4.25 -5.37 -0.33
C ALA A 10 4.92 -4.01 -0.11
N LEU A 11 4.17 -2.92 -0.30
CA LEU A 11 4.67 -1.56 -0.19
C LEU A 11 3.94 -0.80 0.94
N TYR A 12 4.71 -0.12 1.78
CA TYR A 12 4.18 0.80 2.79
C TYR A 12 4.77 2.20 2.59
N SER A 13 3.90 3.20 2.39
CA SER A 13 4.30 4.60 2.28
C SER A 13 4.21 5.27 3.66
N ILE A 14 5.32 5.88 4.06
CA ILE A 14 5.43 6.77 5.22
C ILE A 14 5.14 8.18 4.70
N ASP A 15 3.88 8.57 4.82
CA ASP A 15 3.41 9.90 4.43
C ASP A 15 3.44 10.84 5.63
N THR A 16 4.39 11.78 5.61
CA THR A 16 4.54 12.83 6.62
C THR A 16 3.87 14.13 6.22
N ALA A 17 3.30 14.24 5.01
CA ALA A 17 2.57 15.44 4.57
C ALA A 17 1.34 15.81 5.43
N PRO A 18 0.67 14.87 6.14
CA PRO A 18 -0.39 15.22 7.09
C PRO A 18 0.11 15.88 8.37
N LEU A 19 1.42 15.91 8.60
CA LEU A 19 2.02 16.70 9.66
C LEU A 19 2.17 18.13 9.11
N ASP A 20 1.79 19.14 9.88
CA ASP A 20 1.99 20.55 9.50
C ASP A 20 3.47 20.83 9.13
N ASP A 21 3.81 22.02 8.60
CA ASP A 21 5.15 22.43 8.11
C ASP A 21 6.34 22.27 9.12
N GLU A 22 6.09 21.67 10.29
CA GLU A 22 7.09 21.22 11.25
C GLU A 22 7.72 19.91 10.80
N ARG A 23 9.06 19.85 10.87
CA ARG A 23 9.76 18.58 10.65
C ARG A 23 9.30 17.58 11.71
N PRO A 24 8.90 16.37 11.33
CA PRO A 24 8.59 15.32 12.30
C PRO A 24 9.80 15.10 13.20
N THR A 25 9.54 14.86 14.49
CA THR A 25 10.57 14.45 15.43
C THR A 25 11.11 13.07 15.05
N ASP A 26 12.36 12.79 15.42
CA ASP A 26 12.98 11.49 15.18
C ASP A 26 12.14 10.35 15.80
N ASP A 27 11.65 10.53 17.03
CA ASP A 27 10.75 9.57 17.70
C ASP A 27 9.46 9.28 16.90
N LEU A 28 8.91 10.30 16.23
CA LEU A 28 7.69 10.14 15.43
C LEU A 28 8.00 9.39 14.12
N LEU A 29 9.13 9.69 13.49
CA LEU A 29 9.60 8.97 12.31
C LEU A 29 9.85 7.50 12.63
N GLU A 30 10.56 7.21 13.72
CA GLU A 30 10.81 5.84 14.19
C GLU A 30 9.49 5.09 14.44
N ALA A 31 8.49 5.74 15.06
CA ALA A 31 7.19 5.14 15.27
C ALA A 31 6.44 4.83 13.96
N LEU A 32 6.54 5.71 12.95
CA LEU A 32 5.94 5.48 11.63
C LEU A 32 6.64 4.35 10.86
N GLU A 33 7.98 4.29 10.92
CA GLU A 33 8.77 3.22 10.34
C GLU A 33 8.44 1.87 10.99
N GLN A 34 8.39 1.82 12.32
CA GLN A 34 8.04 0.62 13.07
C GLN A 34 6.63 0.12 12.71
N ARG A 35 5.67 1.03 12.58
CA ARG A 35 4.32 0.70 12.11
C ARG A 35 4.32 0.12 10.70
N GLY A 36 5.11 0.70 9.80
CA GLY A 36 5.28 0.19 8.44
C GLY A 36 5.85 -1.22 8.42
N LYS A 37 6.89 -1.47 9.24
CA LYS A 37 7.51 -2.77 9.40
C LYS A 37 6.52 -3.82 9.90
N GLU A 38 5.75 -3.51 10.95
CA GLU A 38 4.73 -4.42 11.47
C GLU A 38 3.65 -4.76 10.43
N ALA A 39 3.21 -3.77 9.65
CA ALA A 39 2.26 -3.99 8.56
C ALA A 39 2.83 -4.92 7.48
N LEU A 40 4.08 -4.70 7.07
CA LEU A 40 4.76 -5.53 6.07
C LEU A 40 5.00 -6.96 6.56
N ASP A 41 5.42 -7.12 7.82
CA ASP A 41 5.64 -8.44 8.43
C ASP A 41 4.32 -9.24 8.51
N ALA A 42 3.20 -8.57 8.83
CA ALA A 42 1.88 -9.21 8.81
C ALA A 42 1.48 -9.69 7.40
N VAL A 43 1.81 -8.94 6.35
CA VAL A 43 1.53 -9.34 4.95
C VAL A 43 2.45 -10.49 4.53
N ARG A 44 3.73 -10.46 4.92
CA ARG A 44 4.69 -11.54 4.66
C ARG A 44 4.25 -12.85 5.31
N GLY A 45 3.86 -12.82 6.58
CA GLY A 45 3.37 -14.02 7.28
C GLY A 45 2.15 -14.64 6.58
N ARG A 46 1.18 -13.83 6.14
CA ARG A 46 0.04 -14.32 5.34
C ARG A 46 0.46 -14.91 3.99
N GLY A 47 1.51 -14.34 3.37
CA GLY A 47 2.10 -14.86 2.15
C GLY A 47 2.74 -16.23 2.37
N GLU A 48 3.53 -16.39 3.44
CA GLU A 48 4.16 -17.64 3.83
C GLU A 48 3.13 -18.74 4.10
N ASP A 49 2.08 -18.43 4.87
CA ASP A 49 0.96 -19.35 5.14
C ASP A 49 0.26 -19.82 3.84
N ALA A 50 0.25 -18.95 2.82
CA ALA A 50 -0.32 -19.24 1.51
C ALA A 50 0.69 -19.86 0.51
N GLY A 51 1.95 -20.06 0.90
CA GLY A 51 3.02 -20.56 0.03
C GLY A 51 3.41 -19.59 -1.08
N VAL A 52 3.35 -18.29 -0.81
CA VAL A 52 3.65 -17.21 -1.77
C VAL A 52 4.83 -16.37 -1.28
N SER A 53 5.80 -16.13 -2.15
CA SER A 53 6.93 -15.24 -1.85
C SER A 53 6.48 -13.78 -1.84
N VAL A 54 6.77 -13.09 -0.74
CA VAL A 54 6.43 -11.67 -0.53
C VAL A 54 7.68 -10.89 -0.14
N SER A 55 8.09 -9.93 -0.98
CA SER A 55 9.04 -8.89 -0.60
C SER A 55 8.30 -7.75 0.10
N GLY A 56 8.99 -6.99 0.96
CA GLY A 56 8.38 -5.86 1.66
C GLY A 56 9.31 -4.66 1.62
N SER A 57 8.77 -3.50 1.24
CA SER A 57 9.50 -2.24 1.08
C SER A 57 8.76 -1.10 1.75
N THR A 58 9.50 -0.21 2.39
CA THR A 58 9.02 1.09 2.85
C THR A 58 9.49 2.17 1.88
N VAL A 59 8.65 3.19 1.66
CA VAL A 59 8.96 4.39 0.89
C VAL A 59 8.50 5.61 1.67
N THR A 60 9.14 6.76 1.49
CA THR A 60 8.80 7.99 2.19
C THR A 60 8.25 9.00 1.22
N GLY A 61 7.06 9.52 1.49
CA GLY A 61 6.38 10.47 0.61
C GLY A 61 4.92 10.11 0.37
N SER A 62 4.25 10.92 -0.46
CA SER A 62 2.83 10.76 -0.75
C SER A 62 2.55 9.44 -1.46
N PRO A 63 1.62 8.60 -0.97
CA PRO A 63 1.33 7.31 -1.58
C PRO A 63 0.83 7.44 -3.02
N VAL A 64 0.20 8.56 -3.36
CA VAL A 64 -0.25 8.86 -4.73
C VAL A 64 0.92 8.91 -5.72
N ARG A 65 2.10 9.36 -5.28
CA ARG A 65 3.31 9.44 -6.11
C ARG A 65 4.17 8.19 -5.97
N GLU A 66 4.35 7.73 -4.75
CA GLU A 66 5.27 6.62 -4.45
C GLU A 66 4.76 5.28 -5.00
N ILE A 67 3.44 5.03 -5.03
CA ILE A 67 2.90 3.75 -5.52
C ILE A 67 3.16 3.57 -7.03
N PRO A 68 2.78 4.49 -7.93
CA PRO A 68 3.10 4.36 -9.36
C PRO A 68 4.61 4.40 -9.65
N ALA A 69 5.37 5.23 -8.92
CA ALA A 69 6.82 5.30 -9.07
C ALA A 69 7.48 3.96 -8.73
N TYR A 70 7.16 3.38 -7.58
CA TYR A 70 7.67 2.07 -7.18
C TYR A 70 7.31 0.98 -8.19
N ALA A 71 6.07 0.99 -8.70
CA ALA A 71 5.65 0.03 -9.71
C ALA A 71 6.48 0.12 -11.00
N THR A 72 6.80 1.35 -11.43
CA THR A 72 7.65 1.61 -12.60
C THR A 72 9.10 1.20 -12.35
N GLU A 73 9.66 1.54 -11.19
CA GLU A 73 11.06 1.28 -10.84
C GLU A 73 11.37 -0.21 -10.62
N ASN A 74 10.36 -0.99 -10.25
CA ASN A 74 10.51 -2.42 -9.93
C ASN A 74 9.82 -3.32 -10.97
N ASP A 75 9.48 -2.80 -12.14
CA ASP A 75 8.84 -3.54 -13.24
C ASP A 75 7.61 -4.34 -12.78
N VAL A 76 6.76 -3.74 -11.94
CA VAL A 76 5.55 -4.38 -11.40
C VAL A 76 4.45 -4.38 -12.46
N ASP A 77 3.97 -5.57 -12.85
CA ASP A 77 2.96 -5.71 -13.91
C ASP A 77 1.51 -5.38 -13.48
N LEU A 78 1.24 -5.34 -12.17
CA LEU A 78 -0.11 -5.17 -11.62
C LEU A 78 -0.05 -4.54 -10.22
N ILE A 79 -0.79 -3.45 -10.03
CA ILE A 79 -1.02 -2.88 -8.69
C ILE A 79 -2.29 -3.48 -8.12
N VAL A 80 -2.21 -4.03 -6.90
CA VAL A 80 -3.38 -4.48 -6.13
C VAL A 80 -3.53 -3.60 -4.90
N MET A 81 -4.70 -2.98 -4.73
CA MET A 81 -4.94 -2.09 -3.59
C MET A 81 -6.40 -2.10 -3.14
N GLY A 82 -6.63 -1.70 -1.89
CA GLY A 82 -7.98 -1.51 -1.35
C GLY A 82 -8.72 -0.36 -2.04
N THR A 83 -10.03 -0.47 -2.13
CA THR A 83 -10.91 0.64 -2.60
C THR A 83 -10.93 1.80 -1.61
N HIS A 84 -10.68 1.56 -0.32
CA HIS A 84 -10.66 2.57 0.73
C HIS A 84 -9.55 2.30 1.74
N GLY A 85 -9.09 3.37 2.38
CA GLY A 85 -8.20 3.32 3.53
C GLY A 85 -8.93 3.56 4.85
N ARG A 86 -8.16 3.96 5.87
CA ARG A 86 -8.62 4.13 7.26
C ARG A 86 -9.67 5.23 7.48
N THR A 87 -9.79 6.17 6.56
CA THR A 87 -10.62 7.37 6.68
C THR A 87 -11.88 7.35 5.80
N GLY A 88 -12.09 6.29 5.01
CA GLY A 88 -13.16 6.23 4.00
C GLY A 88 -14.56 6.14 4.60
N ILE A 89 -15.40 7.14 4.32
CA ILE A 89 -16.81 7.21 4.72
C ILE A 89 -17.68 6.81 3.52
N GLY A 90 -18.38 5.69 3.61
CA GLY A 90 -19.45 5.31 2.66
C GLY A 90 -19.11 4.15 1.70
N GLN A 91 -20.13 3.40 1.31
CA GLN A 91 -20.02 2.15 0.53
C GLN A 91 -19.86 2.36 -0.99
N TRP A 92 -19.77 3.60 -1.47
CA TRP A 92 -19.98 3.92 -2.90
C TRP A 92 -18.89 4.76 -3.59
N PHE A 93 -17.83 5.18 -2.89
CA PHE A 93 -16.76 5.99 -3.51
C PHE A 93 -15.44 5.22 -3.59
N LEU A 94 -14.43 5.75 -4.26
CA LEU A 94 -13.05 5.28 -4.09
C LEU A 94 -12.37 6.22 -3.08
N GLY A 95 -11.46 5.70 -2.28
CA GLY A 95 -10.57 6.52 -1.46
C GLY A 95 -9.69 7.40 -2.34
N SER A 96 -9.33 8.58 -1.84
CA SER A 96 -8.54 9.57 -2.60
C SER A 96 -7.24 9.02 -3.17
N VAL A 97 -6.52 8.19 -2.42
CA VAL A 97 -5.29 7.54 -2.90
C VAL A 97 -5.59 6.58 -4.04
N THR A 98 -6.57 5.69 -3.87
CA THR A 98 -6.97 4.71 -4.90
C THR A 98 -7.43 5.39 -6.18
N GLU A 99 -8.27 6.43 -6.09
CA GLU A 99 -8.72 7.20 -7.25
C GLU A 99 -7.53 7.81 -8.02
N ASN A 100 -6.58 8.40 -7.30
CA ASN A 100 -5.42 9.02 -7.92
C ASN A 100 -4.46 7.99 -8.55
N VAL A 101 -4.20 6.87 -7.87
CA VAL A 101 -3.35 5.79 -8.40
C VAL A 101 -3.96 5.20 -9.67
N VAL A 102 -5.27 4.91 -9.68
CA VAL A 102 -5.98 4.42 -10.88
C VAL A 102 -5.84 5.37 -12.07
N ARG A 103 -5.81 6.69 -11.83
CA ARG A 103 -5.65 7.70 -12.89
C ARG A 103 -4.22 7.84 -13.41
N GLN A 104 -3.22 7.49 -12.60
CA GLN A 104 -1.82 7.82 -12.87
C GLN A 104 -0.95 6.60 -13.16
N ALA A 105 -1.39 5.39 -12.79
CA ALA A 105 -0.60 4.18 -12.99
C ALA A 105 -0.51 3.80 -14.48
N ASP A 106 0.70 3.47 -14.93
CA ASP A 106 0.96 2.94 -16.27
C ASP A 106 0.62 1.45 -16.42
N VAL A 107 0.32 0.77 -15.31
CA VAL A 107 -0.02 -0.64 -15.23
C VAL A 107 -1.45 -0.84 -14.71
N PRO A 108 -2.11 -1.97 -15.00
CA PRO A 108 -3.44 -2.25 -14.47
C PRO A 108 -3.51 -2.10 -12.94
N VAL A 109 -4.65 -1.62 -12.45
CA VAL A 109 -4.92 -1.49 -11.00
C VAL A 109 -6.13 -2.35 -10.65
N PHE A 110 -5.91 -3.38 -9.84
CA PHE A 110 -6.97 -4.24 -9.30
C PHE A 110 -7.42 -3.73 -7.93
N CYS A 111 -8.61 -3.13 -7.92
CA CYS A 111 -9.20 -2.57 -6.69
C CYS A 111 -10.01 -3.63 -5.94
N VAL A 112 -9.64 -3.88 -4.69
CA VAL A 112 -10.34 -4.83 -3.81
C VAL A 112 -11.33 -4.08 -2.91
N PRO A 113 -12.64 -4.37 -2.98
CA PRO A 113 -13.63 -3.83 -2.05
C PRO A 113 -13.24 -4.18 -0.61
N VAL A 114 -13.30 -3.21 0.29
CA VAL A 114 -13.17 -3.51 1.72
C VAL A 114 -14.53 -4.06 2.14
N SER A 115 -14.64 -5.37 2.34
CA SER A 115 -15.88 -5.95 2.84
C SER A 115 -16.20 -5.34 4.20
N ALA A 116 -17.33 -4.65 4.33
CA ALA A 116 -18.04 -4.72 5.60
C ALA A 116 -18.33 -6.21 5.82
N GLU A 117 -18.14 -6.70 7.03
CA GLU A 117 -18.60 -8.04 7.41
C GLU A 117 -20.01 -8.25 6.82
N HIS A 118 -20.20 -9.34 6.08
CA HIS A 118 -21.54 -9.73 5.67
C HIS A 118 -22.37 -9.89 6.97
N PRO A 119 -23.53 -9.21 7.10
CA PRO A 119 -24.43 -9.43 8.23
C PRO A 119 -24.92 -10.88 8.31
#